data_AF-A0A9W4WNN4-F1
#
_entry.id   AF-A0A9W4WNN4-F1
#
_cell.length_a   1.000
_cell.length_b   1.000
_cell.length_c   1.000
_cell.angle_alpha   90.00
_cell.angle_beta   90.00
_cell.angle_gamma   90.00
#
_symmetry.space_group_name_H-M   'P 1'
#
loop_
_entity.id
_entity.type
_entity.pdbx_description
1 polymer ?
#
loop_
_entity_poly.entity_id
_entity_poly.type
_entity_poly.pdbx_seq_one_letter_code
_entity_poly.pdbx_strand_id
1 'polypeptide(L)'
;MAKLFLSLLLLTVLYALPSKAGYSIVYPATGSVLTAGYMYNITWTLTNDPQTEPAVDLILTMGPPDNLMPQWTVCENINPTALVCKFSVPATTKTAIDYSISIGKLAENVAYSSYFTIKGVGEVPLVNDGCPNMGGHKCTDPQSPCCGVDGFCGIGPGFCDKGCLPKFSYGGTCAAKQPKPKRKRFVQF
;
A
#
# COMPACT_ATOMS: atom_id res chain seq x y z
N MET A 1 -40.73 23.91 35.77
CA MET A 1 -39.69 24.63 35.01
C MET A 1 -38.53 23.68 34.75
N ALA A 2 -38.13 23.55 33.48
CA ALA A 2 -36.81 23.14 32.99
C ALA A 2 -36.25 21.75 33.36
N LYS A 3 -35.61 20.96 32.50
CA LYS A 3 -35.27 21.03 31.07
C LYS A 3 -34.87 19.59 30.70
N LEU A 4 -35.56 18.97 29.74
CA LEU A 4 -35.09 17.74 29.09
C LEU A 4 -33.84 18.08 28.26
N PHE A 5 -32.69 17.51 28.62
CA PHE A 5 -31.51 17.48 27.75
C PHE A 5 -31.37 16.06 27.18
N LEU A 6 -32.05 15.83 26.06
CA LEU A 6 -31.89 14.64 25.22
C LEU A 6 -30.61 14.84 24.39
N SER A 7 -29.47 14.38 24.92
CA SER A 7 -28.19 14.37 24.21
C SER A 7 -28.16 13.21 23.22
N LEU A 8 -28.42 13.51 21.94
CA LEU A 8 -28.35 12.57 20.83
C LEU A 8 -26.88 12.36 20.46
N LEU A 9 -26.26 11.33 21.03
CA LEU A 9 -24.89 10.91 20.70
C LEU A 9 -24.92 10.18 19.34
N LEU A 10 -24.78 10.95 18.24
CA LEU A 10 -24.71 10.41 16.88
C LEU A 10 -23.33 9.73 16.69
N LEU A 11 -23.25 8.44 16.97
CA LEU A 11 -22.06 7.62 16.74
C LEU A 11 -21.99 7.27 15.23
N THR A 12 -21.45 8.17 14.40
CA THR A 12 -21.15 7.86 13.00
C THR A 12 -19.98 6.89 12.93
N VAL A 13 -20.28 5.60 12.97
CA VAL A 13 -19.33 4.54 12.63
C VAL A 13 -19.10 4.61 11.13
N LEU A 14 -18.00 5.24 10.70
CA LEU A 14 -17.50 5.09 9.34
C LEU A 14 -17.01 3.64 9.19
N TYR A 15 -17.85 2.79 8.62
CA TYR A 15 -17.40 1.49 8.14
C TYR A 15 -16.56 1.74 6.88
N ALA A 16 -15.25 1.49 6.97
CA ALA A 16 -14.41 1.36 5.78
C ALA A 16 -14.90 0.13 5.02
N LEU A 17 -15.64 0.34 3.94
CA LEU A 17 -15.97 -0.76 3.02
C LEU A 17 -14.65 -1.25 2.42
N PRO A 18 -14.42 -2.57 2.35
CA PRO A 18 -13.25 -3.10 1.67
C PRO A 18 -13.28 -2.61 0.22
N SER A 19 -12.25 -1.87 -0.20
CA SER A 19 -12.09 -1.47 -1.60
C SER A 19 -11.88 -2.74 -2.43
N LYS A 20 -12.91 -3.17 -3.15
CA LYS A 20 -12.80 -4.24 -4.13
C LYS A 20 -12.34 -3.64 -5.45
N ALA A 21 -11.05 -3.32 -5.51
CA ALA A 21 -10.45 -2.95 -6.77
C ALA A 21 -10.38 -4.20 -7.65
N GLY A 22 -10.99 -4.18 -8.84
CA GLY A 22 -10.90 -5.34 -9.74
C GLY A 22 -9.84 -5.23 -10.81
N TYR A 23 -8.72 -4.61 -10.42
CA TYR A 23 -7.47 -4.61 -11.15
C TYR A 23 -6.36 -5.21 -10.26
N SER A 24 -5.38 -5.85 -10.91
CA SER A 24 -4.15 -6.28 -10.27
C SER A 24 -2.97 -5.95 -11.16
N ILE A 25 -2.06 -5.10 -10.68
CA ILE A 25 -0.88 -4.70 -11.46
C ILE A 25 0.14 -5.83 -11.44
N VAL A 26 0.54 -6.28 -12.62
CA VAL A 26 1.48 -7.39 -12.83
C VAL A 26 2.90 -6.88 -13.00
N TYR A 27 3.08 -5.78 -13.73
CA TYR A 27 4.38 -5.12 -13.88
C TYR A 27 4.22 -3.60 -13.81
N PRO A 28 5.10 -2.89 -13.07
CA PRO A 28 6.22 -3.40 -12.28
C PRO A 28 5.75 -4.24 -11.08
N ALA A 29 6.42 -5.37 -10.87
CA ALA A 29 6.21 -6.24 -9.73
C ALA A 29 7.15 -5.85 -8.58
N THR A 30 6.89 -6.42 -7.41
CA THR A 30 7.80 -6.38 -6.26
C THR A 30 9.27 -6.61 -6.64
N GLY A 31 10.15 -5.70 -6.21
CA GLY A 31 11.59 -5.78 -6.50
C GLY A 31 12.00 -5.42 -7.93
N SER A 32 11.04 -5.05 -8.79
CA SER A 32 11.37 -4.49 -10.11
C SER A 32 12.20 -3.22 -9.96
N VAL A 33 13.12 -3.02 -10.90
CA VAL A 33 13.96 -1.83 -10.97
C VAL A 33 13.81 -1.21 -12.35
N LEU A 34 13.13 -0.07 -12.42
CA LEU A 34 13.06 0.74 -13.63
C LEU A 34 14.19 1.76 -13.65
N THR A 35 14.56 2.24 -14.83
CA THR A 35 15.59 3.26 -15.02
C THR A 35 14.96 4.50 -15.64
N ALA A 36 15.24 5.66 -15.06
CA ALA A 36 14.78 6.95 -15.58
C ALA A 36 15.30 7.17 -17.01
N GLY A 37 14.47 7.76 -17.87
CA GLY A 37 14.76 8.00 -19.28
C GLY A 37 14.42 6.82 -20.21
N TYR A 38 13.97 5.68 -19.68
CA TYR A 38 13.58 4.52 -20.48
C TYR A 38 12.06 4.33 -20.54
N MET A 39 11.62 3.65 -21.59
CA MET A 39 10.22 3.26 -21.80
C MET A 39 9.98 1.84 -21.27
N TYR A 40 8.86 1.65 -20.58
CA TYR A 40 8.43 0.38 -20.00
C TYR A 40 6.96 0.11 -20.33
N ASN A 41 6.58 -1.17 -20.32
CA ASN A 41 5.19 -1.59 -20.41
C ASN A 41 4.66 -1.86 -19.01
N ILE A 42 3.76 -1.02 -18.52
CA ILE A 42 3.01 -1.27 -17.30
C ILE A 42 1.86 -2.22 -17.65
N THR A 43 1.72 -3.34 -16.94
CA THR A 43 0.72 -4.36 -17.24
C THR A 43 -0.13 -4.70 -16.03
N TRP A 44 -1.38 -5.06 -16.27
CA TRP A 44 -2.32 -5.46 -15.23
C TRP A 44 -3.25 -6.56 -15.72
N THR A 45 -3.93 -7.21 -14.78
CA THR A 45 -5.03 -8.13 -15.04
C THR A 45 -6.32 -7.58 -14.43
N LEU A 46 -7.46 -8.05 -14.96
CA LEU A 46 -8.76 -7.84 -14.34
C LEU A 46 -8.98 -8.96 -13.31
N THR A 47 -9.57 -8.62 -12.17
CA THR A 47 -10.03 -9.64 -11.21
C THR A 47 -11.47 -10.04 -11.52
N ASN A 48 -12.02 -10.96 -10.73
CA ASN A 48 -13.42 -11.38 -10.84
C ASN A 48 -14.42 -10.33 -10.31
N ASP A 49 -13.94 -9.21 -9.75
CA ASP A 49 -14.81 -8.15 -9.28
C ASP A 49 -15.30 -7.29 -10.46
N PRO A 50 -16.60 -6.96 -10.52
CA PRO A 50 -17.19 -6.28 -11.66
C PRO A 50 -16.57 -4.90 -11.87
N GLN A 51 -15.89 -4.73 -13.01
CA GLN A 51 -15.35 -3.44 -13.42
C GLN A 51 -16.48 -2.61 -14.02
N THR A 52 -16.81 -1.51 -13.36
CA THR A 52 -17.86 -0.59 -13.79
C THR A 52 -17.30 0.64 -14.52
N GLU A 53 -15.98 0.82 -14.49
CA GLU A 53 -15.33 1.99 -15.08
C GLU A 53 -15.15 1.84 -16.60
N PRO A 54 -15.61 2.80 -17.42
CA PRO A 54 -15.39 2.76 -18.86
C PRO A 54 -13.95 3.08 -19.27
N ALA A 55 -13.18 3.71 -18.38
CA ALA A 55 -11.79 4.08 -18.56
C ALA A 55 -11.07 4.19 -17.21
N VAL A 56 -9.76 3.93 -17.22
CA VAL A 56 -8.88 4.04 -16.04
C VAL A 56 -7.72 4.98 -16.31
N ASP A 57 -7.19 5.53 -15.22
CA ASP A 57 -5.90 6.21 -15.22
C ASP A 57 -4.88 5.35 -14.48
N LEU A 58 -3.63 5.43 -14.92
CA LEU A 58 -2.49 4.89 -14.18
C LEU A 58 -1.69 6.07 -13.66
N ILE A 59 -1.41 6.09 -12.37
CA ILE A 59 -0.68 7.17 -11.71
C ILE A 59 0.52 6.57 -11.01
N LEU A 60 1.71 7.13 -11.26
CA LEU A 60 2.88 6.83 -10.45
C LEU A 60 2.75 7.56 -9.13
N THR A 61 2.82 6.80 -8.04
CA THR A 61 2.82 7.30 -6.67
C THR A 61 4.15 6.98 -6.01
N MET A 62 4.46 7.69 -4.93
CA MET A 62 5.68 7.48 -4.14
C MET A 62 5.40 7.78 -2.67
N GLY A 63 6.04 7.06 -1.76
CA GLY A 63 5.99 7.31 -0.33
C GLY A 63 5.56 6.09 0.48
N PRO A 64 5.25 6.28 1.78
CA PRO A 64 4.79 5.20 2.65
C PRO A 64 3.35 4.77 2.31
N PRO A 65 2.94 3.54 2.70
CA PRO A 65 1.64 2.98 2.30
C PRO A 65 0.44 3.78 2.81
N ASP A 66 0.58 4.42 3.97
CA ASP A 66 -0.47 5.24 4.57
C ASP A 66 -0.55 6.66 3.98
N ASN A 67 0.42 7.05 3.15
CA ASN A 67 0.49 8.38 2.55
C ASN A 67 1.22 8.36 1.19
N LEU A 68 0.70 7.56 0.26
CA LEU A 68 1.18 7.54 -1.12
C LEU A 68 0.84 8.87 -1.80
N MET A 69 1.87 9.56 -2.29
CA MET A 69 1.72 10.84 -2.97
C MET A 69 1.82 10.65 -4.49
N PRO A 70 0.81 11.08 -5.26
CA PRO A 70 0.88 11.13 -6.72
C PRO A 70 2.11 11.93 -7.20
N GLN A 71 2.81 11.39 -8.20
CA GLN A 71 3.95 12.03 -8.84
C GLN A 71 3.58 12.44 -10.27
N TRP A 72 3.13 11.47 -11.09
CA TRP A 72 2.81 11.68 -12.50
C TRP A 72 1.67 10.78 -12.95
N THR A 73 0.83 11.29 -13.85
CA THR A 73 -0.06 10.44 -14.64
C THR A 73 0.77 9.68 -15.66
N VAL A 74 0.79 8.36 -15.53
CA VAL A 74 1.49 7.44 -16.42
C VAL A 74 0.70 7.29 -17.71
N CYS A 75 -0.61 7.03 -17.57
CA CYS A 75 -1.54 6.90 -18.67
C CYS A 75 -2.92 7.41 -18.24
N GLU A 76 -3.65 8.01 -19.16
CA GLU A 76 -4.95 8.62 -18.86
C GLU A 76 -6.01 8.10 -19.83
N ASN A 77 -7.23 7.93 -19.32
CA ASN A 77 -8.40 7.53 -20.11
C ASN A 77 -8.21 6.22 -20.90
N ILE A 78 -7.50 5.25 -20.32
CA ILE A 78 -7.20 3.98 -20.97
C ILE A 78 -8.38 3.02 -20.84
N ASN A 79 -8.68 2.28 -21.92
CA ASN A 79 -9.62 1.17 -21.85
C ASN A 79 -9.10 0.13 -20.83
N PRO A 80 -9.87 -0.23 -19.79
CA PRO A 80 -9.37 -1.14 -18.75
C PRO A 80 -9.01 -2.53 -19.29
N THR A 81 -9.56 -2.91 -20.45
CA THR A 81 -9.28 -4.17 -21.14
C THR A 81 -8.05 -4.11 -22.07
N ALA A 82 -7.36 -2.97 -22.15
CA ALA A 82 -6.08 -2.87 -22.87
C ALA A 82 -4.97 -3.69 -22.20
N LEU A 83 -5.03 -3.84 -20.87
CA LEU A 83 -4.11 -4.62 -20.02
C LEU A 83 -2.62 -4.23 -20.07
N VAL A 84 -2.27 -3.24 -20.89
CA VAL A 84 -0.94 -2.70 -21.03
C VAL A 84 -1.00 -1.21 -21.29
N CYS A 85 -0.06 -0.47 -20.71
CA CYS A 85 0.21 0.89 -21.09
C CYS A 85 1.71 1.17 -21.16
N LYS A 86 2.13 1.94 -22.17
CA LYS A 86 3.53 2.33 -22.34
C LYS A 86 3.81 3.58 -21.51
N PHE A 87 4.79 3.47 -20.63
CA PHE A 87 5.24 4.55 -19.76
C PHE A 87 6.68 4.92 -20.07
N SER A 88 6.94 6.19 -20.35
CA SER A 88 8.30 6.71 -20.38
C SER A 88 8.62 7.31 -19.02
N VAL A 89 9.53 6.69 -18.26
CA VAL A 89 9.97 7.25 -16.98
C VAL A 89 10.75 8.53 -17.28
N PRO A 90 10.35 9.70 -16.76
CA PRO A 90 11.10 10.94 -17.01
C PRO A 90 12.56 10.82 -16.58
N ALA A 91 13.51 11.34 -17.39
CA ALA A 91 14.94 11.30 -17.05
C ALA A 91 15.29 12.05 -15.75
N THR A 92 14.41 12.96 -15.32
CA THR A 92 14.54 13.75 -14.08
C THR A 92 13.92 13.07 -12.86
N THR A 93 13.35 11.86 -13.00
CA THR A 93 12.80 11.12 -11.86
C THR A 93 13.90 10.84 -10.85
N LYS A 94 13.61 11.05 -9.56
CA LYS A 94 14.59 10.81 -8.48
C LYS A 94 14.78 9.32 -8.26
N THR A 95 15.96 8.93 -7.81
CA THR A 95 16.17 7.57 -7.32
C THR A 95 15.38 7.35 -6.02
N ALA A 96 14.48 6.37 -6.01
CA ALA A 96 13.77 5.93 -4.81
C ALA A 96 13.30 4.48 -4.95
N ILE A 97 13.03 3.84 -3.81
CA ILE A 97 12.68 2.42 -3.69
C ILE A 97 11.19 2.20 -3.35
N ASP A 98 10.45 3.27 -3.11
CA ASP A 98 9.07 3.30 -2.64
C ASP A 98 8.10 3.88 -3.68
N TYR A 99 8.37 3.61 -4.96
CA TYR A 99 7.43 3.90 -6.03
C TYR A 99 6.35 2.80 -6.10
N SER A 100 5.13 3.21 -6.44
CA SER A 100 4.01 2.33 -6.75
C SER A 100 3.24 2.89 -7.94
N ILE A 101 2.45 2.04 -8.61
CA ILE A 101 1.48 2.45 -9.61
C ILE A 101 0.10 2.27 -8.99
N SER A 102 -0.76 3.28 -9.09
CA SER A 102 -2.19 3.11 -8.87
C SER A 102 -2.92 2.98 -10.21
N ILE A 103 -3.99 2.20 -10.25
CA ILE A 103 -4.89 2.05 -11.40
C ILE A 103 -6.35 2.19 -10.95
N GLY A 104 -7.12 2.98 -11.68
CA GLY A 104 -8.52 3.29 -11.39
C GLY A 104 -8.78 4.80 -11.39
N LYS A 105 -10.05 5.22 -11.43
CA LYS A 105 -10.46 6.62 -11.30
C LYS A 105 -11.34 6.86 -10.08
N LEU A 106 -12.23 5.92 -9.81
CA LEU A 106 -13.13 5.93 -8.66
C LEU A 106 -12.39 5.39 -7.45
N ALA A 107 -12.44 6.13 -6.34
CA ALA A 107 -11.70 5.81 -5.12
C ALA A 107 -11.98 4.39 -4.60
N GLU A 108 -13.21 3.91 -4.78
CA GLU A 108 -13.65 2.57 -4.43
C GLU A 108 -13.08 1.44 -5.30
N ASN A 109 -12.52 1.76 -6.47
CA ASN A 109 -11.98 0.81 -7.45
C ASN A 109 -10.49 1.06 -7.76
N VAL A 110 -9.77 1.78 -6.90
CA VAL A 110 -8.32 1.98 -7.07
C VAL A 110 -7.55 0.78 -6.53
N ALA A 111 -6.75 0.15 -7.38
CA ALA A 111 -5.73 -0.82 -6.99
C ALA A 111 -4.35 -0.17 -6.98
N TYR A 112 -3.44 -0.73 -6.18
CA TYR A 112 -2.04 -0.31 -6.12
C TYR A 112 -1.12 -1.50 -6.43
N SER A 113 -0.01 -1.23 -7.11
CA SER A 113 1.06 -2.21 -7.25
C SER A 113 1.81 -2.37 -5.93
N SER A 114 2.56 -3.46 -5.81
CA SER A 114 3.64 -3.52 -4.84
C SER A 114 4.70 -2.44 -5.12
N TYR A 115 5.53 -2.16 -4.12
CA TYR A 115 6.62 -1.22 -4.29
C TYR A 115 7.68 -1.73 -5.27
N PHE A 116 8.23 -0.79 -6.02
CA PHE A 116 9.35 -1.02 -6.92
C PHE A 116 10.32 0.17 -6.88
N THR A 117 11.51 -0.06 -7.44
CA THR A 117 12.56 0.95 -7.49
C THR A 117 12.55 1.65 -8.84
N ILE A 118 12.76 2.97 -8.83
CA ILE A 118 13.23 3.71 -10.01
C ILE A 118 14.64 4.20 -9.72
N LYS A 119 15.60 3.82 -10.57
CA LYS A 119 16.95 4.38 -10.61
C LYS A 119 16.94 5.61 -11.49
N GLY A 120 17.16 6.79 -10.92
CA GLY A 120 17.14 8.04 -11.65
C GLY A 120 18.21 9.01 -11.15
N VAL A 121 17.85 10.28 -10.97
CA VAL A 121 18.77 11.29 -10.48
C VAL A 121 18.93 11.20 -8.96
N GLY A 122 20.16 11.43 -8.48
CA GLY A 122 20.51 11.35 -7.06
C GLY A 122 20.96 9.96 -6.62
N GLU A 123 21.49 9.89 -5.40
CA GLU A 123 22.01 8.65 -4.84
C GLU A 123 20.88 7.66 -4.53
N VAL A 124 21.18 6.37 -4.64
CA VAL A 124 20.30 5.33 -4.12
C VAL A 124 20.21 5.52 -2.61
N PRO A 125 19.02 5.58 -2.00
CA PRO A 125 18.90 5.53 -0.55
C PRO A 125 19.65 4.29 -0.04
N LEU A 126 20.86 4.50 0.52
CA LEU A 126 21.78 3.42 0.91
C LEU A 126 21.27 2.61 2.12
N VAL A 127 20.20 3.09 2.74
CA VAL A 127 19.54 2.44 3.87
C VAL A 127 18.27 1.76 3.37
N ASN A 128 18.42 0.57 2.80
CA ASN A 128 17.33 -0.40 2.75
C ASN A 128 17.19 -1.03 4.15
N ASP A 129 16.86 -0.18 5.12
CA ASP A 129 16.80 -0.50 6.55
C ASP A 129 15.39 -0.91 7.00
N GLY A 130 14.51 -1.18 6.03
CA GLY A 130 13.16 -1.65 6.25
C GLY A 130 12.83 -2.91 5.48
N CYS A 131 11.55 -3.25 5.48
CA CYS A 131 11.06 -4.50 4.93
C CYS A 131 11.20 -4.48 3.40
N PRO A 132 11.87 -5.46 2.77
CA PRO A 132 12.29 -5.38 1.37
C PRO A 132 11.20 -4.99 0.36
N ASN A 133 9.97 -5.47 0.58
CA ASN A 133 8.84 -5.27 -0.34
C ASN A 133 7.89 -4.17 0.13
N MET A 134 8.27 -3.44 1.18
CA MET A 134 7.61 -2.24 1.68
C MET A 134 8.37 -0.98 1.26
N GLY A 135 9.07 -1.00 0.12
CA GLY A 135 9.88 0.12 -0.34
C GLY A 135 10.97 0.52 0.66
N GLY A 136 11.54 -0.46 1.36
CA GLY A 136 12.53 -0.22 2.42
C GLY A 136 12.00 0.50 3.65
N HIS A 137 10.69 0.61 3.82
CA HIS A 137 10.05 1.11 5.03
C HIS A 137 9.98 0.02 6.10
N LYS A 138 10.22 0.37 7.36
CA LYS A 138 10.03 -0.55 8.50
C LYS A 138 8.53 -0.75 8.75
N CYS A 139 8.18 -1.88 9.34
CA CYS A 139 6.83 -2.07 9.87
C CYS A 139 6.65 -1.16 11.08
N THR A 140 5.96 -0.03 10.89
CA THR A 140 5.71 0.97 11.94
C THR A 140 4.33 0.85 12.57
N ASP A 141 3.41 0.13 11.93
CA ASP A 141 2.04 -0.05 12.39
C ASP A 141 1.94 -1.22 13.39
N PRO A 142 1.44 -0.99 14.62
CA PRO A 142 1.17 -2.05 15.59
C PRO A 142 0.19 -3.13 15.11
N GLN A 143 -0.67 -2.85 14.11
CA GLN A 143 -1.60 -3.82 13.53
C GLN A 143 -0.96 -4.68 12.43
N SER A 144 0.23 -4.34 11.97
CA SER A 144 1.03 -5.11 11.01
C SER A 144 2.52 -5.10 11.41
N PRO A 145 2.86 -5.52 12.64
CA PRO A 145 4.14 -5.18 13.27
C PRO A 145 5.32 -5.98 12.74
N CYS A 146 5.13 -7.08 12.00
CA CYS A 146 6.21 -8.00 11.67
C CYS A 146 6.56 -7.93 10.19
N CYS A 147 7.85 -7.82 9.87
CA CYS A 147 8.36 -7.99 8.51
C CYS A 147 8.61 -9.48 8.26
N GLY A 148 7.84 -10.09 7.34
CA GLY A 148 8.01 -11.49 6.95
C GLY A 148 9.23 -11.73 6.06
N VAL A 149 9.56 -13.01 5.80
CA VAL A 149 10.59 -13.40 4.80
C VAL A 149 10.22 -12.96 3.39
N ASP A 150 8.93 -12.83 3.14
CA ASP A 150 8.35 -12.34 1.91
C ASP A 150 8.45 -10.82 1.80
N GLY A 151 9.10 -10.15 2.75
CA GLY A 151 9.40 -8.73 2.71
C GLY A 151 8.20 -7.81 2.89
N PHE A 152 7.07 -8.32 3.36
CA PHE A 152 5.88 -7.52 3.67
C PHE A 152 5.64 -7.38 5.18
N CYS A 153 4.99 -6.29 5.57
CA CYS A 153 4.52 -6.08 6.93
C CYS A 153 3.18 -6.77 7.15
N GLY A 154 3.06 -7.52 8.25
CA GLY A 154 1.83 -8.24 8.58
C GLY A 154 1.76 -8.73 10.02
N ILE A 155 0.72 -9.51 10.29
CA ILE A 155 0.46 -10.18 11.58
C ILE A 155 0.35 -11.69 11.38
N GLY A 156 0.64 -12.42 12.45
CA GLY A 156 0.44 -13.87 12.52
C GLY A 156 1.63 -14.68 12.02
N PRO A 157 1.51 -16.01 11.97
CA PRO A 157 2.66 -16.90 11.88
C PRO A 157 3.56 -16.68 10.66
N GLY A 158 2.96 -16.39 9.50
CA GLY A 158 3.71 -16.16 8.26
C GLY A 158 4.60 -14.92 8.29
N PHE A 159 4.30 -13.95 9.16
CA PHE A 159 5.02 -12.68 9.26
C PHE A 159 5.84 -12.58 10.54
N CYS A 160 5.31 -13.10 11.65
CA CYS A 160 5.81 -12.90 13.01
C CYS A 160 6.56 -14.11 13.59
N ASP A 161 6.42 -15.31 13.00
CA ASP A 161 7.08 -16.50 13.55
C ASP A 161 8.38 -16.80 12.78
N LYS A 162 8.52 -18.02 12.28
CA LYS A 162 9.76 -18.48 11.63
C LYS A 162 9.97 -17.72 10.33
N GLY A 163 11.05 -16.94 10.30
CA GLY A 163 11.44 -16.15 9.13
C GLY A 163 11.03 -14.68 9.20
N CYS A 164 10.39 -14.25 10.29
CA CYS A 164 10.33 -12.82 10.57
C CYS A 164 11.73 -12.19 10.59
N LEU A 165 11.85 -10.96 10.10
CA LEU A 165 13.06 -10.15 10.05
C LEU A 165 13.01 -9.05 11.13
N PRO A 166 13.49 -9.30 12.38
CA PRO A 166 13.26 -8.40 13.50
C PRO A 166 13.78 -6.98 13.28
N LYS A 167 14.89 -6.84 12.54
CA LYS A 167 15.50 -5.53 12.19
C LYS A 167 14.51 -4.58 11.52
N PHE A 168 13.55 -5.14 10.77
CA PHE A 168 12.58 -4.41 9.96
C PHE A 168 11.17 -4.41 10.57
N SER A 169 10.98 -5.13 11.67
CA SER A 169 9.72 -5.23 12.41
C SER A 169 9.56 -4.11 13.44
N TYR A 170 8.32 -3.82 13.82
CA TYR A 170 7.94 -2.84 14.82
C TYR A 170 8.63 -3.13 16.16
N GLY A 171 9.31 -2.12 16.69
CA GLY A 171 10.06 -2.22 17.94
C GLY A 171 11.25 -3.19 17.89
N GLY A 172 11.69 -3.61 16.70
CA GLY A 172 12.81 -4.55 16.57
C GLY A 172 12.45 -5.98 16.95
N THR A 173 11.15 -6.33 17.01
CA THR A 173 10.69 -7.63 17.51
C THR A 173 9.77 -8.33 16.54
N CYS A 174 9.83 -9.66 16.52
CA CYS A 174 8.94 -10.49 15.74
C CYS A 174 7.68 -10.92 16.50
N ALA A 175 7.58 -10.57 17.78
CA ALA A 175 6.40 -10.88 18.54
C ALA A 175 5.26 -9.94 18.12
N ALA A 176 4.19 -10.47 17.52
CA ALA A 176 2.92 -9.76 17.49
C ALA A 176 2.55 -9.50 18.96
N LYS A 177 2.71 -8.25 19.42
CA LYS A 177 2.05 -7.81 20.64
C LYS A 177 0.56 -7.75 20.32
N GLN A 178 -0.10 -8.91 20.30
CA GLN A 178 -1.55 -8.99 20.38
C GLN A 178 -1.93 -8.07 21.54
N PRO A 179 -2.66 -6.96 21.32
CA PRO A 179 -3.07 -6.11 22.41
C PRO A 179 -3.84 -7.01 23.36
N LYS A 180 -3.26 -7.29 24.54
CA LYS A 180 -3.92 -8.14 25.54
C LYS A 180 -5.31 -7.56 25.71
N PRO A 181 -6.39 -8.31 25.45
CA PRO A 181 -7.73 -7.78 25.62
C PRO A 181 -7.80 -7.27 27.06
N LYS A 182 -8.09 -5.97 27.24
CA LYS A 182 -8.31 -5.41 28.56
C LYS A 182 -9.45 -6.20 29.18
N ARG A 183 -9.15 -7.14 30.09
CA ARG A 183 -10.17 -7.83 30.89
C ARG A 183 -10.97 -6.74 31.57
N LYS A 184 -12.20 -6.47 31.09
CA LYS A 184 -13.16 -5.69 31.85
C LYS A 184 -13.37 -6.46 33.14
N ARG A 185 -12.93 -5.90 34.28
CA ARG A 185 -13.32 -6.42 35.60
C ARG A 185 -14.84 -6.37 35.63
N PHE A 186 -15.48 -7.53 35.60
CA PHE A 186 -16.87 -7.64 35.97
C PHE A 186 -16.94 -7.26 37.45
N VAL A 187 -17.49 -6.10 37.74
CA VAL A 187 -17.89 -5.74 39.10
C VAL A 187 -19.18 -6.51 39.35
N GLN A 188 -19.11 -7.55 40.18
CA GLN A 188 -20.32 -8.19 40.70
C GLN A 188 -20.98 -7.19 41.67
N PHE A 189 -22.25 -6.90 41.42
CA PHE A 189 -23.11 -6.13 42.31
C PHE A 189 -23.65 -7.01 43.43
#